data_AF-A0A371H9E9-F1
#
_entry.id   AF-A0A371H9E9-F1
#
_cell.length_a   1.000
_cell.length_b   1.000
_cell.length_c   1.000
_cell.angle_alpha   90.00
_cell.angle_beta   90.00
_cell.angle_gamma   90.00
#
_symmetry.space_group_name_H-M   'P 1'
#
loop_
_entity.id
_entity.type
_entity.pdbx_description
1 polymer ?
#
loop_
_entity_poly.entity_id
_entity_poly.type
_entity_poly.pdbx_seq_one_letter_code
_entity_poly.pdbx_strand_id
1 'polypeptide(L)'
;TCSCESSFGICQIELLLFVKEEILCEGETLEKSQKSQWLMPSEGGYLEAEGMEKTWRIKQEAIAREVDISSSKNQYDIILPELGPYALDFTSSGRYMAVGGRKGHLGIVDMINLSLIKEFQVRETVRDVVFLHNELFFATAQKKYPYIYSREGTELHCLKEHGSVLRLQFLENHFLLASINKSGQLRYQDVTLGSMVGNFRTGLGRTNVMQVNPFNGVVSLGHSGGTVTMWTPTSSSPLVKMLCHRGPISALAFHSNGHLMATAGKDKKVKLWDLRKFEVLQTLPGHATTLDFSQRGLLARGNGSSIQVLRDVHGTQNYSRYMTHSMVKGYQIEKLAFRPYEDVLGIGHSMGWSSILIPGAGEPNFDSWVANPFETSKQRREKEIRSLLDKLPPETIMLDPSKIGTVKPTKKEKPTKHGKEDEIEVAIEATKGIKLKNKTKGRNKPGKRIQKKQEAIARVKRPYLEQKIQEEDLSRKKQKISEGIELPKSLQRFARKKASS
;
A
#
# COMPACT_ATOMS: atom_id res chain seq x y z
N THR A 1 -53.90 -10.04 -16.53
CA THR A 1 -52.90 -9.16 -15.88
C THR A 1 -52.81 -9.35 -14.37
N CYS A 2 -53.73 -10.03 -13.68
CA CYS A 2 -53.68 -10.20 -12.20
C CYS A 2 -52.88 -11.41 -11.66
N SER A 3 -52.24 -12.24 -12.50
CA SER A 3 -51.48 -13.42 -12.03
C SER A 3 -49.98 -13.16 -11.80
N CYS A 4 -49.46 -12.01 -12.24
CA CYS A 4 -48.05 -11.64 -12.04
C CYS A 4 -47.82 -10.87 -10.73
N GLU A 5 -48.79 -10.11 -10.22
CA GLU A 5 -48.58 -9.30 -9.00
C GLU A 5 -48.52 -10.15 -7.72
N SER A 6 -49.25 -11.27 -7.65
CA SER A 6 -49.20 -12.18 -6.51
C SER A 6 -47.90 -12.98 -6.44
N SER A 7 -47.31 -13.33 -7.58
CA SER A 7 -46.03 -14.04 -7.67
C SER A 7 -44.85 -13.12 -7.31
N PHE A 8 -44.91 -11.83 -7.67
CA PHE A 8 -43.93 -10.84 -7.22
C PHE A 8 -43.97 -10.60 -5.70
N GLY A 9 -45.15 -10.57 -5.08
CA GLY A 9 -45.29 -10.42 -3.62
C GLY A 9 -44.73 -11.59 -2.82
N ILE A 10 -44.91 -12.83 -3.30
CA ILE A 10 -44.37 -14.05 -2.67
C ILE A 10 -42.83 -14.08 -2.78
N CYS A 11 -42.27 -13.78 -3.94
CA CYS A 11 -40.81 -13.68 -4.10
C CYS A 11 -40.19 -12.59 -3.21
N GLN A 12 -40.90 -11.49 -2.96
CA GLN A 12 -40.38 -10.42 -2.10
C GLN A 12 -40.40 -10.79 -0.62
N ILE A 13 -41.39 -11.60 -0.19
CA ILE A 13 -41.45 -12.15 1.18
C ILE A 13 -40.37 -13.21 1.39
N GLU A 14 -40.17 -14.12 0.43
CA GLU A 14 -39.09 -15.11 0.47
C GLU A 14 -37.72 -14.44 0.52
N LEU A 15 -37.50 -13.40 -0.28
CA LEU A 15 -36.26 -12.64 -0.28
C LEU A 15 -36.05 -11.89 1.06
N LEU A 16 -37.12 -11.34 1.64
CA LEU A 16 -37.05 -10.71 2.97
C LEU A 16 -36.75 -11.71 4.08
N LEU A 17 -37.30 -12.93 4.01
CA LEU A 17 -36.99 -14.00 4.96
C LEU A 17 -35.53 -14.44 4.83
N PHE A 18 -35.07 -14.64 3.60
CA PHE A 18 -33.67 -15.00 3.32
C PHE A 18 -32.69 -13.94 3.83
N VAL A 19 -32.93 -12.66 3.53
CA VAL A 19 -32.08 -11.56 4.03
C VAL A 19 -32.10 -11.48 5.55
N LYS A 20 -33.24 -11.76 6.20
CA LYS A 20 -33.32 -11.83 7.66
C LYS A 20 -32.50 -12.99 8.23
N GLU A 21 -32.53 -14.15 7.59
CA GLU A 21 -31.71 -15.31 7.98
C GLU A 21 -30.21 -15.00 7.83
N GLU A 22 -29.79 -14.37 6.73
CA GLU A 22 -28.40 -13.96 6.55
C GLU A 22 -27.93 -12.98 7.65
N ILE A 23 -28.72 -11.93 7.93
CA ILE A 23 -28.39 -10.97 9.00
C ILE A 23 -28.31 -11.65 10.36
N LEU A 24 -29.18 -12.62 10.63
CA LEU A 24 -29.20 -13.35 11.90
C LEU A 24 -27.97 -14.28 12.01
N CYS A 25 -27.61 -14.97 10.95
CA CYS A 25 -26.36 -15.75 10.88
C CYS A 25 -25.12 -14.85 11.04
N GLU A 26 -25.08 -13.67 10.42
CA GLU A 26 -24.01 -12.68 10.61
C GLU A 26 -23.93 -12.23 12.08
N GLY A 27 -25.07 -11.96 12.72
CA GLY A 27 -25.14 -11.64 14.15
C GLY A 27 -24.59 -12.76 15.04
N GLU A 28 -25.01 -14.01 14.81
CA GLU A 28 -24.53 -15.16 15.57
C GLU A 28 -23.04 -15.42 15.39
N THR A 29 -22.51 -15.24 14.17
CA THR A 29 -21.08 -15.43 13.90
C THR A 29 -20.23 -14.36 14.58
N LEU A 30 -20.71 -13.11 14.62
CA LEU A 30 -20.08 -12.04 15.40
C LEU A 30 -20.07 -12.35 16.89
N GLU A 31 -21.18 -12.84 17.45
CA GLU A 31 -21.23 -13.25 18.85
C GLU A 31 -20.29 -14.43 19.16
N LYS A 32 -20.25 -15.44 18.29
CA LYS A 32 -19.33 -16.58 18.42
C LYS A 32 -17.86 -16.10 18.35
N SER A 33 -17.55 -15.16 17.48
CA SER A 33 -16.22 -14.54 17.39
C SER A 33 -15.86 -13.69 18.62
N GLN A 34 -16.83 -13.01 19.23
CA GLN A 34 -16.58 -12.32 20.50
C GLN A 34 -16.33 -13.31 21.64
N LYS A 35 -17.10 -14.41 21.71
CA LYS A 35 -16.88 -15.47 22.70
C LYS A 35 -15.53 -16.16 22.52
N SER A 36 -15.00 -16.26 21.30
CA SER A 36 -13.67 -16.84 21.08
C SER A 36 -12.54 -15.99 21.67
N GLN A 37 -12.77 -14.70 21.95
CA GLN A 37 -11.79 -13.87 22.66
C GLN A 37 -11.53 -14.37 24.09
N TRP A 38 -12.50 -15.02 24.73
CA TRP A 38 -12.34 -15.62 26.06
C TRP A 38 -11.49 -16.90 26.05
N LEU A 39 -11.30 -17.52 24.88
CA LEU A 39 -10.49 -18.73 24.71
C LEU A 39 -8.99 -18.41 24.51
N MET A 40 -8.63 -17.12 24.48
CA MET A 40 -7.26 -16.71 24.20
C MET A 40 -6.35 -17.05 25.38
N PRO A 41 -5.26 -17.81 25.16
CA PRO A 41 -4.49 -18.39 26.26
C PRO A 41 -3.57 -17.40 26.98
N SER A 42 -3.13 -16.34 26.30
CA SER A 42 -2.12 -15.42 26.82
C SER A 42 -2.60 -13.97 26.79
N GLU A 43 -2.19 -13.21 27.80
CA GLU A 43 -2.38 -11.76 27.85
C GLU A 43 -1.17 -11.04 27.25
N GLY A 44 -1.40 -9.84 26.71
CA GLY A 44 -0.33 -9.06 26.11
C GLY A 44 0.47 -8.32 27.17
N GLY A 45 1.80 -8.27 27.02
CA GLY A 45 2.66 -7.50 27.90
C GLY A 45 2.29 -6.01 27.93
N TYR A 46 2.70 -5.33 29.00
CA TYR A 46 2.58 -3.89 29.14
C TYR A 46 3.63 -3.37 30.12
N LEU A 47 3.91 -2.07 30.04
CA LEU A 47 4.73 -1.33 30.99
C LEU A 47 3.91 -0.16 31.48
N GLU A 48 3.58 -0.18 32.77
CA GLU A 48 2.86 0.89 33.44
C GLU A 48 3.74 1.49 34.52
N ALA A 49 3.61 2.80 34.70
CA ALA A 49 4.38 3.52 35.70
C ALA A 49 3.56 3.57 37.00
N GLU A 50 4.17 3.20 38.12
CA GLU A 50 3.56 3.35 39.43
C GLU A 50 3.84 4.74 40.01
N GLY A 51 2.80 5.38 40.54
CA GLY A 51 2.92 6.67 41.25
C GLY A 51 3.44 7.82 40.38
N MET A 52 4.64 8.32 40.70
CA MET A 52 5.27 9.48 40.07
C MET A 52 6.28 9.12 38.97
N GLU A 53 6.52 7.83 38.76
CA GLU A 53 7.46 7.37 37.75
C GLU A 53 6.91 7.58 36.34
N LYS A 54 7.82 7.66 35.36
CA LYS A 54 7.48 7.87 33.96
C LYS A 54 8.04 6.70 33.18
N THR A 55 7.19 6.02 32.42
CA THR A 55 7.55 4.82 31.62
C THR A 55 8.80 5.02 30.78
N TRP A 56 8.99 6.23 30.22
CA TRP A 56 10.12 6.51 29.34
C TRP A 56 11.47 6.76 30.03
N ARG A 57 11.51 6.77 31.37
CA ARG A 57 12.76 6.84 32.15
C ARG A 57 13.32 5.47 32.51
N ILE A 58 12.52 4.41 32.33
CA ILE A 58 12.90 3.03 32.66
C ILE A 58 14.00 2.57 31.70
N LYS A 59 15.07 2.02 32.26
CA LYS A 59 16.21 1.50 31.49
C LYS A 59 15.99 0.04 31.12
N GLN A 60 16.61 -0.39 30.02
CA GLN A 60 16.57 -1.79 29.57
C GLN A 60 17.11 -2.77 30.61
N GLU A 61 18.15 -2.38 31.37
CA GLU A 61 18.69 -3.20 32.46
C GLU A 61 17.68 -3.49 33.59
N ALA A 62 16.72 -2.58 33.82
CA ALA A 62 15.66 -2.80 34.82
C ALA A 62 14.64 -3.80 34.29
N ILE A 63 14.19 -3.61 33.04
CA ILE A 63 13.26 -4.51 32.35
C ILE A 63 13.83 -5.93 32.29
N ALA A 64 15.11 -6.08 31.94
CA ALA A 64 15.78 -7.38 31.84
C ALA A 64 15.81 -8.17 33.16
N ARG A 65 15.73 -7.50 34.31
CA ARG A 65 15.75 -8.12 35.64
C ARG A 65 14.36 -8.53 36.11
N GLU A 66 13.33 -7.79 35.69
CA GLU A 66 11.93 -8.04 36.06
C GLU A 66 11.29 -9.10 35.17
N VAL A 67 11.72 -9.17 33.91
CA VAL A 67 11.22 -10.11 32.92
C VAL A 67 11.83 -11.50 33.11
N ASP A 68 11.11 -12.53 32.67
CA ASP A 68 11.53 -13.93 32.72
C ASP A 68 12.84 -14.19 31.96
N ILE A 69 13.55 -15.25 32.33
CA ILE A 69 14.86 -15.58 31.78
C ILE A 69 14.80 -15.83 30.26
N SER A 70 13.72 -16.41 29.74
CA SER A 70 13.55 -16.63 28.29
C SER A 70 13.49 -15.31 27.53
N SER A 71 12.63 -14.40 27.96
CA SER A 71 12.49 -13.10 27.32
C SER A 71 13.73 -12.22 27.56
N SER A 72 14.35 -12.29 28.74
CA SER A 72 15.59 -11.57 29.06
C SER A 72 16.75 -11.96 28.13
N LYS A 73 16.84 -13.23 27.72
CA LYS A 73 17.83 -13.70 26.72
C LYS A 73 17.67 -13.05 25.35
N ASN A 74 16.46 -12.59 25.00
CA ASN A 74 16.22 -11.91 23.73
C ASN A 74 16.81 -10.49 23.71
N GLN A 75 17.27 -9.96 24.85
CA GLN A 75 18.06 -8.74 24.90
C GLN A 75 19.54 -9.06 24.67
N TYR A 76 20.09 -8.61 23.55
CA TYR A 76 21.51 -8.80 23.23
C TYR A 76 22.00 -7.70 22.28
N ASP A 77 23.32 -7.52 22.24
CA ASP A 77 23.99 -6.59 21.33
C ASP A 77 25.12 -7.32 20.61
N ILE A 78 25.06 -7.39 19.28
CA ILE A 78 26.07 -8.01 18.43
C ILE A 78 26.87 -6.91 17.74
N ILE A 79 28.15 -6.83 18.09
CA ILE A 79 29.06 -5.77 17.66
C ILE A 79 30.02 -6.32 16.58
N LEU A 80 29.82 -5.87 15.34
CA LEU A 80 30.58 -6.19 14.14
C LEU A 80 31.09 -4.89 13.49
N PRO A 81 32.28 -4.40 13.88
CA PRO A 81 32.71 -3.05 13.56
C PRO A 81 33.08 -2.82 12.09
N GLU A 82 33.55 -3.86 11.41
CA GLU A 82 34.13 -3.70 10.09
C GLU A 82 33.09 -3.70 8.97
N LEU A 83 31.90 -4.28 9.16
CA LEU A 83 31.02 -4.68 8.06
C LEU A 83 29.91 -3.66 7.72
N GLY A 84 29.93 -2.52 8.42
CA GLY A 84 29.10 -1.35 8.15
C GLY A 84 27.64 -1.51 8.61
N PRO A 85 26.75 -0.53 8.32
CA PRO A 85 25.40 -0.57 8.85
C PRO A 85 24.62 -1.78 8.36
N TYR A 86 23.88 -2.37 9.29
CA TYR A 86 23.10 -3.56 9.09
C TYR A 86 21.64 -3.23 8.80
N ALA A 87 21.11 -3.83 7.73
CA ALA A 87 19.68 -3.95 7.50
C ALA A 87 19.19 -5.28 8.08
N LEU A 88 17.98 -5.26 8.62
CA LEU A 88 17.32 -6.40 9.25
C LEU A 88 15.97 -6.67 8.58
N ASP A 89 15.55 -7.92 8.59
CA ASP A 89 14.19 -8.33 8.26
C ASP A 89 13.82 -9.58 9.04
N PHE A 90 12.55 -9.69 9.45
CA PHE A 90 12.02 -10.86 10.15
C PHE A 90 11.05 -11.60 9.25
N THR A 91 10.97 -12.92 9.42
CA THR A 91 9.88 -13.69 8.82
C THR A 91 8.54 -13.29 9.44
N SER A 92 7.42 -13.52 8.76
CA SER A 92 6.08 -13.25 9.33
C SER A 92 5.81 -14.01 10.63
N SER A 93 6.43 -15.17 10.81
CA SER A 93 6.41 -15.94 12.06
C SER A 93 7.30 -15.37 13.18
N GLY A 94 8.20 -14.44 12.88
CA GLY A 94 9.18 -13.92 13.83
C GLY A 94 10.25 -14.91 14.29
N ARG A 95 10.27 -16.14 13.75
CA ARG A 95 11.27 -17.16 14.12
C ARG A 95 12.65 -16.87 13.56
N TYR A 96 12.75 -16.40 12.32
CA TYR A 96 14.02 -16.21 11.65
C TYR A 96 14.26 -14.73 11.35
N MET A 97 15.52 -14.33 11.43
CA MET A 97 15.97 -12.99 11.10
C MET A 97 17.03 -13.06 10.02
N ALA A 98 16.87 -12.24 8.99
CA ALA A 98 17.87 -12.02 7.96
C ALA A 98 18.61 -10.72 8.26
N VAL A 99 19.92 -10.77 8.09
CA VAL A 99 20.84 -9.70 8.43
C VAL A 99 21.71 -9.40 7.23
N GLY A 100 21.84 -8.13 6.88
CA GLY A 100 22.68 -7.69 5.76
C GLY A 100 23.51 -6.47 6.08
N GLY A 101 24.82 -6.66 6.17
CA GLY A 101 25.79 -5.58 6.36
C GLY A 101 26.12 -4.88 5.04
N ARG A 102 26.29 -3.55 5.08
CA ARG A 102 26.54 -2.73 3.88
C ARG A 102 27.76 -3.15 3.06
N LYS A 103 28.77 -3.79 3.68
CA LYS A 103 29.98 -4.30 2.98
C LYS A 103 29.83 -5.71 2.39
N GLY A 104 28.66 -6.32 2.51
CA GLY A 104 28.34 -7.60 1.88
C GLY A 104 28.28 -8.80 2.81
N HIS A 105 28.21 -8.56 4.13
CA HIS A 105 27.94 -9.60 5.11
C HIS A 105 26.47 -9.97 5.05
N LEU A 106 26.17 -11.25 4.95
CA LEU A 106 24.81 -11.78 5.00
C LEU A 106 24.75 -12.90 6.03
N GLY A 107 23.67 -12.90 6.82
CA GLY A 107 23.42 -13.92 7.82
C GLY A 107 21.95 -14.22 7.98
N ILE A 108 21.62 -15.48 8.28
CA ILE A 108 20.32 -15.90 8.76
C ILE A 108 20.50 -16.47 10.16
N VAL A 109 19.70 -15.98 11.10
CA VAL A 109 19.74 -16.39 12.50
C VAL A 109 18.36 -16.90 12.93
N ASP A 110 18.33 -18.05 13.61
CA ASP A 110 17.15 -18.55 14.31
C ASP A 110 17.04 -17.80 15.64
N MET A 111 15.96 -17.03 15.82
CA MET A 111 15.76 -16.16 16.97
C MET A 111 15.25 -16.89 18.20
N ILE A 112 14.66 -18.09 18.06
CA ILE A 112 14.22 -18.88 19.23
C ILE A 112 15.43 -19.52 19.89
N ASN A 113 16.30 -20.12 19.08
CA ASN A 113 17.50 -20.81 19.56
C ASN A 113 18.72 -19.88 19.69
N LEU A 114 18.61 -18.65 19.18
CA LEU A 114 19.73 -17.71 19.02
C LEU A 114 20.93 -18.35 18.31
N SER A 115 20.66 -19.19 17.31
CA SER A 115 21.67 -19.92 16.57
C SER A 115 21.82 -19.39 15.14
N LEU A 116 23.06 -19.27 14.70
CA LEU A 116 23.37 -18.89 13.33
C LEU A 116 23.11 -20.08 12.40
N ILE A 117 22.20 -19.93 11.44
CA ILE A 117 21.92 -20.95 10.43
C ILE A 117 22.99 -20.90 9.36
N LYS A 118 23.22 -19.70 8.82
CA LYS A 118 24.19 -19.49 7.77
C LYS A 118 24.73 -18.08 7.82
N GLU A 119 26.03 -17.97 7.59
CA GLU A 119 26.75 -16.71 7.34
C GLU A 119 27.58 -16.89 6.07
N PHE A 120 27.60 -15.84 5.24
CA PHE A 120 28.49 -15.77 4.09
C PHE A 120 28.72 -14.31 3.65
N GLN A 121 29.79 -14.11 2.88
CA GLN A 121 30.22 -12.78 2.44
C GLN A 121 30.14 -12.68 0.91
N VAL A 122 29.32 -11.76 0.41
CA VAL A 122 29.15 -11.48 -1.04
C VAL A 122 30.25 -10.55 -1.59
N ARG A 123 30.94 -9.80 -0.71
CA ARG A 123 31.97 -8.80 -1.06
C ARG A 123 31.47 -7.68 -1.99
N GLU A 124 30.15 -7.50 -2.08
CA GLU A 124 29.50 -6.37 -2.74
C GLU A 124 28.68 -5.54 -1.75
N THR A 125 28.29 -4.33 -2.17
CA THR A 125 27.45 -3.48 -1.32
C THR A 125 26.01 -4.01 -1.26
N VAL A 126 25.55 -4.43 -0.08
CA VAL A 126 24.16 -4.82 0.17
C VAL A 126 23.39 -3.60 0.68
N ARG A 127 22.20 -3.35 0.11
CA ARG A 127 21.37 -2.18 0.45
C ARG A 127 20.17 -2.51 1.31
N ASP A 128 19.60 -3.69 1.10
CA ASP A 128 18.41 -4.16 1.79
C ASP A 128 18.37 -5.69 1.70
N VAL A 129 17.68 -6.29 2.66
CA VAL A 129 17.47 -7.74 2.76
C VAL A 129 16.01 -7.94 3.13
N VAL A 130 15.36 -8.88 2.45
CA VAL A 130 13.94 -9.18 2.65
C VAL A 130 13.71 -10.69 2.50
N PHE A 131 12.95 -11.28 3.41
CA PHE A 131 12.46 -12.65 3.24
C PHE A 131 11.36 -12.72 2.19
N LEU A 132 11.23 -13.87 1.54
CA LEU A 132 10.10 -14.15 0.67
C LEU A 132 8.97 -14.77 1.51
N HIS A 133 8.30 -15.80 1.03
CA HIS A 133 7.21 -16.45 1.76
C HIS A 133 7.68 -17.33 2.92
N ASN A 134 8.91 -17.83 2.84
CA ASN A 134 9.51 -18.74 3.81
C ASN A 134 10.91 -18.24 4.22
N GLU A 135 11.47 -18.83 5.27
CA GLU A 135 12.88 -18.64 5.66
C GLU A 135 13.87 -19.27 4.66
N LEU A 136 13.36 -20.15 3.81
CA LEU A 136 14.15 -20.86 2.80
C LEU A 136 14.69 -19.92 1.74
N PHE A 137 14.01 -18.81 1.49
CA PHE A 137 14.36 -17.89 0.41
C PHE A 137 14.37 -16.46 0.92
N PHE A 138 15.44 -15.76 0.58
CA PHE A 138 15.54 -14.34 0.87
C PHE A 138 16.17 -13.61 -0.32
N ALA A 139 15.71 -12.39 -0.53
CA ALA A 139 16.20 -11.50 -1.56
C ALA A 139 17.12 -10.45 -0.95
N THR A 140 18.22 -10.14 -1.65
CA THR A 140 19.18 -9.12 -1.25
C THR A 140 19.36 -8.11 -2.38
N ALA A 141 19.37 -6.83 -2.03
CA ALA A 141 19.62 -5.76 -3.00
C ALA A 141 21.12 -5.45 -3.06
N GLN A 142 21.84 -6.05 -4.00
CA GLN A 142 23.28 -5.84 -4.16
C GLN A 142 23.62 -4.60 -4.99
N LYS A 143 24.90 -4.44 -5.39
CA LYS A 143 25.38 -3.23 -6.04
C LYS A 143 24.64 -2.97 -7.35
N LYS A 144 24.55 -3.98 -8.22
CA LYS A 144 23.97 -3.86 -9.58
C LYS A 144 22.58 -4.45 -9.71
N TYR A 145 22.31 -5.60 -9.09
CA TYR A 145 21.06 -6.35 -9.23
C TYR A 145 20.60 -6.89 -7.88
N PRO A 146 19.31 -7.17 -7.69
CA PRO A 146 18.87 -8.01 -6.59
C PRO A 146 19.13 -9.48 -6.90
N TYR A 147 19.49 -10.23 -5.86
CA TYR A 147 19.77 -11.65 -5.92
C TYR A 147 18.87 -12.39 -4.93
N ILE A 148 18.40 -13.57 -5.31
CA ILE A 148 17.64 -14.47 -4.45
C ILE A 148 18.56 -15.60 -4.02
N TYR A 149 18.61 -15.83 -2.71
CA TYR A 149 19.42 -16.86 -2.07
C TYR A 149 18.54 -17.92 -1.41
N SER A 150 19.05 -19.14 -1.37
CA SER A 150 18.53 -20.20 -0.49
C SER A 150 19.02 -19.99 0.95
N ARG A 151 18.35 -20.64 1.92
CA ARG A 151 18.78 -20.74 3.33
C ARG A 151 20.22 -21.22 3.50
N GLU A 152 20.72 -22.05 2.57
CA GLU A 152 22.09 -22.56 2.56
C GLU A 152 23.13 -21.52 2.08
N GLY A 153 22.68 -20.40 1.53
CA GLY A 153 23.51 -19.36 0.93
C GLY A 153 23.83 -19.59 -0.55
N THR A 154 23.16 -20.54 -1.21
CA THR A 154 23.29 -20.76 -2.65
C THR A 154 22.53 -19.68 -3.44
N GLU A 155 23.16 -19.14 -4.47
CA GLU A 155 22.55 -18.17 -5.38
C GLU A 155 21.57 -18.88 -6.32
N LEU A 156 20.29 -18.54 -6.22
CA LEU A 156 19.25 -19.12 -7.07
C LEU A 156 19.04 -18.26 -8.32
N HIS A 157 18.83 -16.96 -8.13
CA HIS A 157 18.49 -16.05 -9.21
C HIS A 157 19.22 -14.72 -9.13
N CYS A 158 19.66 -14.23 -10.28
CA CYS A 158 20.14 -12.87 -10.49
C CYS A 158 19.13 -12.10 -11.35
N LEU A 159 18.47 -11.12 -10.75
CA LEU A 159 17.39 -10.38 -11.38
C LEU A 159 17.92 -9.18 -12.19
N LYS A 160 18.45 -9.46 -13.38
CA LYS A 160 19.07 -8.44 -14.23
C LYS A 160 18.10 -7.33 -14.65
N GLU A 161 16.85 -7.70 -14.89
CA GLU A 161 15.83 -6.76 -15.32
C GLU A 161 15.63 -5.66 -14.30
N HIS A 162 15.72 -5.99 -13.01
CA HIS A 162 15.54 -5.07 -11.90
C HIS A 162 16.63 -4.01 -11.81
N GLY A 163 17.86 -4.22 -12.32
CA GLY A 163 18.90 -3.20 -12.21
C GLY A 163 19.21 -2.81 -10.76
N SER A 164 19.73 -1.58 -10.55
CA SER A 164 20.26 -1.18 -9.23
C SER A 164 19.14 -0.79 -8.26
N VAL A 165 18.62 -1.78 -7.55
CA VAL A 165 17.59 -1.64 -6.52
C VAL A 165 18.15 -1.01 -5.24
N LEU A 166 17.33 -0.18 -4.60
CA LEU A 166 17.61 0.48 -3.33
C LEU A 166 16.86 -0.13 -2.15
N ARG A 167 15.60 -0.50 -2.35
CA ARG A 167 14.75 -1.17 -1.35
C ARG A 167 13.95 -2.30 -2.00
N LEU A 168 13.73 -3.34 -1.21
CA LEU A 168 12.91 -4.49 -1.56
C LEU A 168 11.75 -4.58 -0.56
N GLN A 169 10.63 -5.14 -0.99
CA GLN A 169 9.53 -5.50 -0.10
C GLN A 169 8.80 -6.68 -0.73
N PHE A 170 8.46 -7.68 0.07
CA PHE A 170 7.71 -8.83 -0.37
C PHE A 170 6.23 -8.69 0.02
N LEU A 171 5.34 -9.09 -0.88
CA LEU A 171 3.90 -9.16 -0.65
C LEU A 171 3.52 -10.63 -0.49
N GLU A 172 3.32 -11.06 0.76
CA GLU A 172 3.13 -12.47 1.12
C GLU A 172 1.91 -13.10 0.42
N ASN A 173 0.74 -12.46 0.46
CA ASN A 173 -0.49 -13.02 -0.08
C ASN A 173 -0.52 -13.13 -1.62
N HIS A 174 0.30 -12.32 -2.32
CA HIS A 174 0.34 -12.27 -3.79
C HIS A 174 1.60 -12.90 -4.38
N PHE A 175 2.58 -13.27 -3.54
CA PHE A 175 3.91 -13.73 -3.94
C PHE A 175 4.64 -12.76 -4.90
N LEU A 176 4.49 -11.45 -4.64
CA LEU A 176 5.13 -10.42 -5.44
C LEU A 176 6.34 -9.82 -4.72
N LEU A 177 7.47 -9.78 -5.40
CA LEU A 177 8.63 -8.99 -5.00
C LEU A 177 8.51 -7.58 -5.60
N ALA A 178 8.21 -6.61 -4.76
CA ALA A 178 8.27 -5.21 -5.12
C ALA A 178 9.70 -4.69 -4.93
N SER A 179 10.18 -3.94 -5.91
CA SER A 179 11.53 -3.39 -5.92
C SER A 179 11.56 -1.99 -6.48
N ILE A 180 12.43 -1.15 -5.93
CA ILE A 180 12.55 0.24 -6.36
C ILE A 180 13.99 0.58 -6.72
N ASN A 181 14.15 1.12 -7.93
CA ASN A 181 15.46 1.45 -8.47
C ASN A 181 15.97 2.83 -8.08
N LYS A 182 17.29 2.98 -8.20
CA LYS A 182 17.95 4.30 -8.15
C LYS A 182 17.38 5.30 -9.17
N SER A 183 16.86 4.82 -10.31
CA SER A 183 16.21 5.63 -11.35
C SER A 183 14.74 5.96 -11.08
N GLY A 184 14.16 5.50 -9.96
CA GLY A 184 12.75 5.74 -9.62
C GLY A 184 11.76 4.87 -10.41
N GLN A 185 12.21 3.70 -10.88
CA GLN A 185 11.37 2.66 -11.48
C GLN A 185 10.95 1.66 -10.40
N LEU A 186 9.64 1.53 -10.20
CA LEU A 186 9.02 0.52 -9.36
C LEU A 186 8.72 -0.71 -10.20
N ARG A 187 9.16 -1.87 -9.75
CA ARG A 187 8.94 -3.14 -10.45
C ARG A 187 8.34 -4.18 -9.52
N TYR A 188 7.37 -4.90 -10.05
CA TYR A 188 6.72 -6.04 -9.42
C TYR A 188 7.10 -7.29 -10.20
N GLN A 189 7.71 -8.25 -9.50
CA GLN A 189 8.03 -9.55 -10.06
C GLN A 189 7.25 -10.62 -9.29
N ASP A 190 6.64 -11.53 -10.02
CA ASP A 190 6.07 -12.72 -9.43
C ASP A 190 7.19 -13.71 -9.10
N VAL A 191 7.32 -14.08 -7.82
CA VAL A 191 8.36 -15.01 -7.37
C VAL A 191 8.05 -16.45 -7.80
N THR A 192 6.78 -16.83 -7.92
CA THR A 192 6.43 -18.22 -8.24
C THR A 192 6.63 -18.51 -9.73
N LEU A 193 6.21 -17.58 -10.58
CA LEU A 193 6.31 -17.72 -12.04
C LEU A 193 7.62 -17.15 -12.59
N GLY A 194 8.29 -16.28 -11.84
CA GLY A 194 9.50 -15.56 -12.27
C GLY A 194 9.22 -14.43 -13.28
N SER A 195 7.96 -14.19 -13.65
CA SER A 195 7.57 -13.20 -14.65
C SER A 195 7.45 -11.79 -14.05
N MET A 196 7.72 -10.78 -14.89
CA MET A 196 7.49 -9.38 -14.52
C MET A 196 6.01 -9.04 -14.69
N VAL A 197 5.39 -8.61 -13.59
CA VAL A 197 3.97 -8.22 -13.59
C VAL A 197 3.81 -6.76 -13.98
N GLY A 198 4.67 -5.88 -13.45
CA GLY A 198 4.54 -4.44 -13.68
C GLY A 198 5.86 -3.69 -13.59
N ASN A 199 6.03 -2.68 -14.44
CA ASN A 199 7.17 -1.78 -14.45
C ASN A 199 6.69 -0.32 -14.59
N PHE A 200 6.77 0.43 -13.51
CA PHE A 200 6.19 1.76 -13.38
C PHE A 200 7.26 2.81 -13.14
N ARG A 201 7.20 3.90 -13.89
CA ARG A 201 8.07 5.07 -13.68
C ARG A 201 7.37 6.05 -12.75
N THR A 202 7.96 6.30 -11.59
CA THR A 202 7.38 7.22 -10.61
C THR A 202 7.48 8.69 -11.03
N GLY A 203 8.50 9.06 -11.82
CA GLY A 203 8.70 10.43 -12.32
C GLY A 203 9.11 11.47 -11.27
N LEU A 204 9.36 11.06 -10.03
CA LEU A 204 9.63 11.94 -8.88
C LEU A 204 11.06 11.82 -8.33
N GLY A 205 11.94 11.17 -9.12
CA GLY A 205 13.36 11.02 -8.82
C GLY A 205 13.68 9.79 -7.97
N ARG A 206 14.81 9.83 -7.29
CA ARG A 206 15.32 8.73 -6.46
C ARG A 206 14.50 8.60 -5.17
N THR A 207 14.07 7.38 -4.86
CA THR A 207 13.35 7.02 -3.63
C THR A 207 14.18 6.03 -2.81
N ASN A 208 14.30 6.29 -1.51
CA ASN A 208 14.98 5.39 -0.56
C ASN A 208 14.00 4.71 0.41
N VAL A 209 12.71 5.07 0.35
CA VAL A 209 11.70 4.63 1.31
C VAL A 209 10.60 3.91 0.55
N MET A 210 10.36 2.67 0.94
CA MET A 210 9.31 1.80 0.40
C MET A 210 8.76 0.95 1.54
N GLN A 211 7.45 0.80 1.60
CA GLN A 211 6.76 -0.10 2.51
C GLN A 211 5.48 -0.61 1.86
N VAL A 212 5.05 -1.81 2.24
CA VAL A 212 3.75 -2.39 1.83
C VAL A 212 2.76 -2.17 2.96
N ASN A 213 1.52 -1.82 2.60
CA ASN A 213 0.44 -1.89 3.56
C ASN A 213 -0.02 -3.36 3.71
N PRO A 214 0.12 -3.96 4.90
CA PRO A 214 -0.19 -5.37 5.12
C PRO A 214 -1.68 -5.72 4.89
N PHE A 215 -2.59 -4.76 5.05
CA PHE A 215 -4.03 -5.00 4.87
C PHE A 215 -4.44 -5.13 3.41
N ASN A 216 -3.89 -4.30 2.52
CA ASN A 216 -4.38 -4.18 1.14
C ASN A 216 -3.34 -4.51 0.06
N GLY A 217 -2.09 -4.76 0.44
CA GLY A 217 -1.00 -5.08 -0.49
C GLY A 217 -0.50 -3.89 -1.32
N VAL A 218 -0.96 -2.67 -1.04
CA VAL A 218 -0.55 -1.47 -1.80
C VAL A 218 0.86 -1.04 -1.38
N VAL A 219 1.74 -0.81 -2.36
CA VAL A 219 3.11 -0.36 -2.11
C VAL A 219 3.14 1.16 -2.03
N SER A 220 3.70 1.69 -0.95
CA SER A 220 3.88 3.12 -0.76
C SER A 220 5.33 3.53 -0.88
N LEU A 221 5.58 4.59 -1.65
CA LEU A 221 6.90 5.14 -1.90
C LEU A 221 7.02 6.55 -1.33
N GLY A 222 8.12 6.79 -0.63
CA GLY A 222 8.48 8.11 -0.12
C GLY A 222 9.45 8.83 -1.05
N HIS A 223 9.06 10.02 -1.52
CA HIS A 223 9.85 10.81 -2.48
C HIS A 223 10.66 11.94 -1.83
N SER A 224 11.60 12.46 -2.61
CA SER A 224 12.45 13.58 -2.20
C SER A 224 11.70 14.91 -2.04
N GLY A 225 10.59 15.08 -2.78
CA GLY A 225 9.72 16.26 -2.70
C GLY A 225 8.73 16.25 -1.53
N GLY A 226 8.86 15.32 -0.58
CA GLY A 226 7.94 15.23 0.57
C GLY A 226 6.57 14.62 0.25
N THR A 227 6.41 14.07 -0.96
CA THR A 227 5.20 13.37 -1.39
C THR A 227 5.31 11.87 -1.15
N VAL A 228 4.24 11.26 -0.63
CA VAL A 228 4.04 9.80 -0.63
C VAL A 228 3.16 9.43 -1.82
N THR A 229 3.54 8.40 -2.56
CA THR A 229 2.71 7.83 -3.63
C THR A 229 2.39 6.38 -3.34
N MET A 230 1.15 5.99 -3.57
CA MET A 230 0.66 4.62 -3.40
C MET A 230 0.46 3.95 -4.77
N TRP A 231 0.96 2.72 -4.92
CA TRP A 231 1.05 2.02 -6.20
C TRP A 231 0.44 0.63 -6.12
N THR A 232 -0.18 0.24 -7.23
CA THR A 232 -0.67 -1.11 -7.48
C THR A 232 -0.02 -1.67 -8.74
N PRO A 233 0.08 -3.00 -8.86
CA PRO A 233 0.68 -3.64 -10.04
C PRO A 233 -0.18 -3.48 -11.30
N THR A 234 -1.45 -3.10 -11.19
CA THR A 234 -2.38 -2.98 -12.33
C THR A 234 -2.40 -1.58 -12.93
N SER A 235 -2.11 -0.54 -12.14
CA SER A 235 -2.22 0.86 -12.58
C SER A 235 -0.86 1.46 -12.92
N SER A 236 -0.76 2.07 -14.10
CA SER A 236 0.45 2.80 -14.51
C SER A 236 0.63 4.15 -13.83
N SER A 237 -0.45 4.70 -13.27
CA SER A 237 -0.43 5.90 -12.43
C SER A 237 -0.57 5.52 -10.96
N PRO A 238 0.00 6.32 -10.03
CA PRO A 238 -0.20 6.09 -8.61
C PRO A 238 -1.68 6.26 -8.26
N LEU A 239 -2.20 5.38 -7.40
CA LEU A 239 -3.59 5.46 -6.92
C LEU A 239 -3.81 6.71 -6.08
N VAL A 240 -2.84 7.03 -5.23
CA VAL A 240 -2.89 8.18 -4.33
C VAL A 240 -1.55 8.89 -4.36
N LYS A 241 -1.60 10.23 -4.38
CA LYS A 241 -0.44 11.10 -4.21
C LYS A 241 -0.73 12.09 -3.07
N MET A 242 -0.05 11.92 -1.95
CA MET A 242 -0.20 12.76 -0.76
C MET A 242 1.03 13.65 -0.57
N LEU A 243 0.83 14.93 -0.27
CA LEU A 243 1.90 15.81 0.17
C LEU A 243 2.02 15.76 1.70
N CYS A 244 2.97 14.97 2.19
CA CYS A 244 3.10 14.74 3.62
C CYS A 244 4.01 15.77 4.30
N HIS A 245 5.16 16.07 3.69
CA HIS A 245 6.20 16.92 4.26
C HIS A 245 6.65 17.99 3.27
N ARG A 246 7.32 19.04 3.78
CA ARG A 246 7.95 20.08 2.93
C ARG A 246 9.33 19.66 2.40
N GLY A 247 9.94 18.66 3.01
CA GLY A 247 11.23 18.11 2.62
C GLY A 247 11.15 16.61 2.33
N PRO A 248 12.27 15.98 1.97
CA PRO A 248 12.31 14.57 1.61
C PRO A 248 11.83 13.69 2.76
N ILE A 249 11.10 12.64 2.38
CA ILE A 249 10.62 11.62 3.30
C ILE A 249 11.81 10.75 3.70
N SER A 250 12.04 10.63 5.01
CA SER A 250 13.11 9.81 5.58
C SER A 250 12.66 8.40 5.89
N ALA A 251 11.42 8.22 6.38
CA ALA A 251 10.87 6.93 6.72
C ALA A 251 9.34 6.90 6.58
N LEU A 252 8.80 5.70 6.41
CA LEU A 252 7.38 5.39 6.31
C LEU A 252 7.14 4.06 7.02
N ALA A 253 6.01 3.92 7.72
CA ALA A 253 5.57 2.67 8.32
C ALA A 253 4.03 2.57 8.29
N PHE A 254 3.51 1.35 8.18
CA PHE A 254 2.08 1.06 8.24
C PHE A 254 1.74 0.31 9.51
N HIS A 255 0.61 0.64 10.12
CA HIS A 255 0.04 -0.17 11.17
C HIS A 255 -0.45 -1.52 10.60
N SER A 256 -0.41 -2.59 11.40
CA SER A 256 -0.94 -3.93 11.06
C SER A 256 -2.37 -3.90 10.50
N ASN A 257 -3.28 -3.16 11.16
CA ASN A 257 -4.65 -2.90 10.69
C ASN A 257 -4.74 -2.20 9.32
N GLY A 258 -3.66 -1.62 8.81
CA GLY A 258 -3.58 -1.01 7.48
C GLY A 258 -4.41 0.25 7.24
N HIS A 259 -4.95 0.85 8.30
CA HIS A 259 -5.68 2.12 8.23
C HIS A 259 -4.86 3.32 8.72
N LEU A 260 -3.76 3.06 9.44
CA LEU A 260 -2.88 4.10 9.96
C LEU A 260 -1.52 4.04 9.27
N MET A 261 -0.98 5.21 8.93
CA MET A 261 0.35 5.36 8.34
C MET A 261 1.15 6.42 9.07
N ALA A 262 2.40 6.11 9.42
CA ALA A 262 3.35 7.06 9.96
C ALA A 262 4.34 7.48 8.87
N THR A 263 4.60 8.77 8.79
CA THR A 263 5.56 9.36 7.85
C THR A 263 6.52 10.27 8.59
N ALA A 264 7.80 10.20 8.23
CA ALA A 264 8.83 11.10 8.75
C ALA A 264 9.46 11.89 7.62
N GLY A 265 9.72 13.17 7.87
CA GLY A 265 10.40 14.07 6.96
C GLY A 265 11.69 14.64 7.52
N LYS A 266 12.54 15.13 6.62
CA LYS A 266 13.69 15.99 6.99
C LYS A 266 13.27 17.36 7.55
N ASP A 267 11.99 17.69 7.51
CA ASP A 267 11.41 18.85 8.21
C ASP A 267 11.32 18.67 9.74
N LYS A 268 11.88 17.57 10.27
CA LYS A 268 11.91 17.23 11.70
C LYS A 268 10.49 17.11 12.28
N LYS A 269 9.58 16.57 11.48
CA LYS A 269 8.23 16.23 11.90
C LYS A 269 7.95 14.78 11.53
N VAL A 270 7.21 14.11 12.40
CA VAL A 270 6.58 12.83 12.12
C VAL A 270 5.08 13.06 12.09
N LYS A 271 4.41 12.63 11.03
CA LYS A 271 2.97 12.77 10.87
C LYS A 271 2.30 11.41 10.82
N LEU A 272 1.23 11.28 11.58
CA LEU A 272 0.31 10.14 11.54
C LEU A 272 -0.87 10.48 10.65
N TRP A 273 -1.23 9.54 9.79
CA TRP A 273 -2.27 9.67 8.79
C TRP A 273 -3.32 8.58 8.95
N ASP A 274 -4.58 8.98 8.87
CA ASP A 274 -5.68 8.05 8.61
C ASP A 274 -5.79 7.83 7.10
N LEU A 275 -5.61 6.59 6.64
CA LEU A 275 -5.66 6.22 5.23
C LEU A 275 -7.08 6.09 4.68
N ARG A 276 -8.10 5.98 5.54
CA ARG A 276 -9.50 5.94 5.08
C ARG A 276 -9.95 7.31 4.59
N LYS A 277 -9.52 8.37 5.29
CA LYS A 277 -9.85 9.77 4.98
C LYS A 277 -8.71 10.54 4.30
N PHE A 278 -7.48 10.03 4.37
CA PHE A 278 -6.24 10.70 3.98
C PHE A 278 -5.99 12.01 4.72
N GLU A 279 -6.34 12.05 6.01
CA GLU A 279 -6.19 13.20 6.90
C GLU A 279 -5.06 13.01 7.92
N VAL A 280 -4.46 14.11 8.36
CA VAL A 280 -3.43 14.09 9.42
C VAL A 280 -4.12 13.98 10.77
N LEU A 281 -3.88 12.89 11.48
CA LEU A 281 -4.36 12.69 12.84
C LEU A 281 -3.52 13.47 13.86
N GLN A 282 -2.20 13.34 13.75
CA GLN A 282 -1.28 13.92 14.71
C GLN A 282 0.04 14.32 14.04
N THR A 283 0.64 15.42 14.51
CA THR A 283 1.99 15.84 14.14
C THR A 283 2.89 15.82 15.36
N LEU A 284 3.87 14.93 15.36
CA LEU A 284 4.85 14.74 16.41
C LEU A 284 6.16 15.47 16.05
N PRO A 285 6.73 16.29 16.96
CA PRO A 285 7.98 16.98 16.68
C PRO A 285 9.20 16.04 16.74
N GLY A 286 10.20 16.39 15.94
CA GLY A 286 11.55 15.83 15.95
C GLY A 286 11.91 14.99 14.72
N HIS A 287 13.20 14.71 14.59
CA HIS A 287 13.77 13.96 13.47
C HIS A 287 13.65 12.43 13.63
N ALA A 288 13.27 11.72 12.56
CA ALA A 288 13.30 10.27 12.48
C ALA A 288 14.02 9.84 11.20
N THR A 289 14.98 8.92 11.31
CA THR A 289 15.64 8.26 10.18
C THR A 289 14.90 6.99 9.77
N THR A 290 14.32 6.30 10.75
CA THR A 290 13.60 5.03 10.58
C THR A 290 12.32 5.03 11.40
N LEU A 291 11.31 4.32 10.91
CA LEU A 291 10.03 4.10 11.57
C LEU A 291 9.62 2.66 11.36
N ASP A 292 8.97 2.08 12.37
CA ASP A 292 8.30 0.79 12.24
C ASP A 292 7.11 0.69 13.21
N PHE A 293 6.09 -0.09 12.84
CA PHE A 293 4.92 -0.33 13.69
C PHE A 293 4.94 -1.77 14.21
N SER A 294 4.55 -1.94 15.47
CA SER A 294 4.32 -3.26 16.05
C SER A 294 2.93 -3.79 15.67
N GLN A 295 2.71 -5.08 15.85
CA GLN A 295 1.41 -5.71 15.59
C GLN A 295 0.29 -5.09 16.45
N ARG A 296 0.59 -4.79 17.72
CA ARG A 296 -0.32 -4.11 18.66
C ARG A 296 -0.40 -2.59 18.50
N GLY A 297 0.30 -2.00 17.53
CA GLY A 297 0.21 -0.57 17.22
C GLY A 297 1.18 0.34 17.97
N LEU A 298 2.27 -0.19 18.56
CA LEU A 298 3.36 0.68 19.02
C LEU A 298 4.13 1.22 17.82
N LEU A 299 4.52 2.50 17.87
CA LEU A 299 5.33 3.12 16.83
C LEU A 299 6.76 3.32 17.33
N ALA A 300 7.72 2.62 16.73
CA ALA A 300 9.14 2.85 16.97
C ALA A 300 9.67 3.93 16.03
N ARG A 301 10.46 4.84 16.59
CA ARG A 301 11.15 5.91 15.86
C ARG A 301 12.63 5.91 16.21
N GLY A 302 13.47 5.75 15.19
CA GLY A 302 14.92 5.86 15.29
C GLY A 302 15.40 7.26 14.92
N ASN A 303 16.31 7.82 15.73
CA ASN A 303 16.96 9.10 15.49
C ASN A 303 18.43 9.03 15.88
N GLY A 304 19.31 8.89 14.90
CA GLY A 304 20.76 8.76 15.15
C GLY A 304 21.04 7.55 16.03
N SER A 305 21.39 7.79 17.30
CA SER A 305 21.65 6.76 18.31
C SER A 305 20.51 6.58 19.32
N SER A 306 19.43 7.36 19.22
CA SER A 306 18.29 7.33 20.14
C SER A 306 17.07 6.68 19.50
N ILE A 307 16.35 5.89 20.29
CA ILE A 307 15.11 5.23 19.91
C ILE A 307 14.01 5.75 20.84
N GLN A 308 12.89 6.10 20.24
CA GLN A 308 11.69 6.48 20.97
C GLN A 308 10.56 5.56 20.52
N VAL A 309 9.93 4.91 21.47
CA VAL A 309 8.73 4.10 21.23
C VAL A 309 7.55 4.91 21.68
N LEU A 310 6.52 4.96 20.85
CA LEU A 310 5.31 5.72 21.07
C LEU A 310 4.15 4.73 21.19
N ARG A 311 3.24 4.98 22.14
CA ARG A 311 2.00 4.23 22.32
C ARG A 311 0.81 5.13 22.08
N ASP A 312 -0.26 4.57 21.55
CA ASP A 312 -1.55 5.24 21.54
C ASP A 312 -2.11 5.36 22.96
N VAL A 313 -2.67 6.52 23.27
CA VAL A 313 -3.30 6.83 24.56
C VAL A 313 -4.79 6.52 24.44
N HIS A 314 -5.24 5.46 25.11
CA HIS A 314 -6.65 5.06 25.21
C HIS A 314 -7.38 4.82 23.87
N GLY A 315 -6.68 4.40 22.82
CA GLY A 315 -7.29 4.12 21.51
C GLY A 315 -7.79 5.37 20.77
N THR A 316 -7.35 6.55 21.18
CA THR A 316 -7.75 7.84 20.57
C THR A 316 -6.88 8.21 19.36
N GLN A 317 -5.98 7.32 18.93
CA GLN A 317 -4.97 7.55 17.90
C GLN A 317 -4.04 8.73 18.21
N ASN A 318 -3.90 9.05 19.51
CA ASN A 318 -2.99 10.06 20.03
C ASN A 318 -1.77 9.37 20.61
N TYR A 319 -0.68 9.42 19.86
CA TYR A 319 0.57 8.78 20.24
C TYR A 319 1.33 9.65 21.24
N SER A 320 1.69 9.04 22.36
CA SER A 320 2.54 9.61 23.39
C SER A 320 3.75 8.73 23.62
N ARG A 321 4.76 9.27 24.29
CA ARG A 321 6.02 8.55 24.52
C ARG A 321 5.82 7.42 25.50
N TYR A 322 6.09 6.20 25.05
CA TYR A 322 6.05 5.00 25.87
C TYR A 322 7.41 4.75 26.52
N MET A 323 8.45 4.60 25.70
CA MET A 323 9.79 4.27 26.15
C MET A 323 10.84 5.08 25.40
N THR A 324 11.98 5.36 26.04
CA THR A 324 13.17 5.82 25.33
C THR A 324 14.35 4.91 25.60
N HIS A 325 15.12 4.66 24.55
CA HIS A 325 16.38 3.95 24.65
C HIS A 325 17.47 4.75 23.93
N SER A 326 18.64 4.88 24.53
CA SER A 326 19.79 5.54 23.92
C SER A 326 20.90 4.53 23.81
N MET A 327 21.34 4.27 22.57
CA MET A 327 22.53 3.49 22.28
C MET A 327 23.79 4.28 22.61
N VAL A 328 24.93 3.60 22.53
CA VAL A 328 26.26 4.20 22.64
C VAL A 328 26.41 5.33 21.61
N LYS A 329 26.92 6.48 22.06
CA LYS A 329 27.11 7.66 21.21
C LYS A 329 28.02 7.30 20.02
N GLY A 330 27.51 7.53 18.81
CA GLY A 330 28.22 7.25 17.56
C GLY A 330 27.59 6.13 16.74
N TYR A 331 26.76 5.27 17.35
CA TYR A 331 26.04 4.24 16.60
C TYR A 331 24.91 4.90 15.80
N GLN A 332 24.92 4.72 14.48
CA GLN A 332 23.87 5.23 13.61
C GLN A 332 22.89 4.10 13.27
N ILE A 333 21.62 4.30 13.58
CA ILE A 333 20.55 3.35 13.28
C ILE A 333 20.18 3.44 11.80
N GLU A 334 20.23 2.30 11.10
CA GLU A 334 19.90 2.15 9.68
C GLU A 334 18.48 1.59 9.48
N LYS A 335 18.06 0.60 10.28
CA LYS A 335 16.72 -0.02 10.20
C LYS A 335 16.22 -0.42 11.59
N LEU A 336 14.91 -0.30 11.80
CA LEU A 336 14.20 -0.82 12.96
C LEU A 336 13.18 -1.84 12.44
N ALA A 337 13.03 -2.95 13.15
CA ALA A 337 12.02 -3.95 12.82
C ALA A 337 11.52 -4.60 14.12
N PHE A 338 10.21 -4.53 14.37
CA PHE A 338 9.59 -5.29 15.45
C PHE A 338 9.60 -6.78 15.10
N ARG A 339 9.88 -7.61 16.09
CA ARG A 339 9.75 -9.06 15.93
C ARG A 339 8.27 -9.44 16.02
N PRO A 340 7.69 -10.13 15.03
CA PRO A 340 6.33 -10.64 15.13
C PRO A 340 6.17 -11.58 16.33
N TYR A 341 5.02 -11.47 17.02
CA TYR A 341 4.59 -12.32 18.14
C TYR A 341 5.44 -12.26 19.42
N GLU A 342 6.46 -11.41 19.48
CA GLU A 342 7.28 -11.23 20.67
C GLU A 342 7.47 -9.75 21.01
N ASP A 343 7.73 -9.47 22.28
CA ASP A 343 7.94 -8.12 22.83
C ASP A 343 9.37 -7.61 22.61
N VAL A 344 9.83 -7.68 21.36
CA VAL A 344 11.22 -7.42 20.97
C VAL A 344 11.29 -6.47 19.79
N LEU A 345 12.25 -5.53 19.83
CA LEU A 345 12.61 -4.67 18.71
C LEU A 345 14.05 -4.93 18.27
N GLY A 346 14.20 -5.37 17.03
CA GLY A 346 15.48 -5.48 16.34
C GLY A 346 15.93 -4.12 15.81
N ILE A 347 17.20 -3.80 16.06
CA ILE A 347 17.83 -2.54 15.68
C ILE A 347 19.06 -2.86 14.85
N GLY A 348 19.05 -2.48 13.58
CA GLY A 348 20.21 -2.53 12.72
C GLY A 348 20.97 -1.21 12.80
N HIS A 349 22.22 -1.23 13.23
CA HIS A 349 23.05 -0.03 13.37
C HIS A 349 24.40 -0.16 12.67
N SER A 350 25.16 0.94 12.62
CA SER A 350 26.47 1.02 11.94
C SER A 350 27.50 -0.02 12.39
N MET A 351 27.41 -0.44 13.65
CA MET A 351 28.36 -1.34 14.30
C MET A 351 27.87 -2.80 14.40
N GLY A 352 26.75 -3.18 13.78
CA GLY A 352 26.11 -4.48 14.06
C GLY A 352 24.60 -4.39 14.22
N TRP A 353 24.03 -5.26 15.05
CA TRP A 353 22.63 -5.19 15.40
C TRP A 353 22.40 -5.54 16.87
N SER A 354 21.37 -4.90 17.44
CA SER A 354 20.99 -5.08 18.83
C SER A 354 19.50 -5.40 18.93
N SER A 355 19.13 -6.17 19.93
CA SER A 355 17.75 -6.54 20.24
C SER A 355 17.39 -5.98 21.61
N ILE A 356 16.29 -5.23 21.69
CA ILE A 356 15.80 -4.62 22.95
C ILE A 356 14.40 -5.11 23.29
N LEU A 357 14.07 -5.10 24.58
CA LEU A 357 12.76 -5.51 25.08
C LEU A 357 11.80 -4.33 25.06
N ILE A 358 10.62 -4.55 24.48
CA ILE A 358 9.52 -3.61 24.44
C ILE A 358 8.25 -4.33 24.87
N PRO A 359 7.92 -4.30 26.18
CA PRO A 359 6.68 -4.90 26.67
C PRO A 359 5.47 -4.34 25.92
N GLY A 360 4.60 -5.21 25.43
CA GLY A 360 3.39 -4.86 24.69
C GLY A 360 3.56 -4.54 23.21
N ALA A 361 4.67 -4.95 22.60
CA ALA A 361 4.88 -4.78 21.16
C ALA A 361 4.24 -5.88 20.32
N GLY A 362 4.40 -7.14 20.72
CA GLY A 362 3.99 -8.33 19.98
C GLY A 362 2.56 -8.77 20.31
N GLU A 363 1.89 -9.41 19.35
CA GLU A 363 0.65 -10.12 19.63
C GLU A 363 0.94 -11.43 20.37
N PRO A 364 0.45 -11.61 21.61
CA PRO A 364 0.78 -12.79 22.43
C PRO A 364 0.14 -14.06 21.87
N ASN A 365 -1.01 -13.93 21.23
CA ASN A 365 -1.77 -15.05 20.69
C ASN A 365 -1.64 -15.02 19.17
N PHE A 366 -0.81 -15.91 18.63
CA PHE A 366 -0.66 -16.08 17.20
C PHE A 366 -1.70 -17.06 16.66
N ASP A 367 -2.14 -16.84 15.42
CA ASP A 367 -2.92 -17.83 14.70
C ASP A 367 -1.96 -18.85 14.05
N SER A 368 -2.00 -20.08 14.57
CA SER A 368 -1.20 -21.20 14.07
C SER A 368 -1.40 -21.51 12.58
N TRP A 369 -2.54 -21.16 11.99
CA TRP A 369 -2.80 -21.36 10.56
C TRP A 369 -2.14 -20.28 9.70
N VAL A 370 -2.12 -19.04 10.17
CA VAL A 370 -1.51 -17.90 9.44
C VAL A 370 0.01 -17.93 9.60
N ALA A 371 0.50 -17.84 10.83
CA ALA A 371 1.93 -17.88 11.11
C ALA A 371 2.19 -18.51 12.46
N ASN A 372 2.85 -19.68 12.43
CA ASN A 372 3.25 -20.41 13.61
C ASN A 372 4.76 -20.23 13.86
N PRO A 373 5.18 -19.58 14.97
CA PRO A 373 6.58 -19.49 15.36
C PRO A 373 7.24 -20.86 15.59
N PHE A 374 6.47 -21.88 15.94
CA PHE A 374 6.97 -23.22 16.29
C PHE A 374 6.70 -24.26 15.20
N GLU A 375 6.58 -23.83 13.95
CA GLU A 375 6.26 -24.74 12.85
C GLU A 375 7.28 -25.88 12.68
N THR A 376 6.76 -27.06 12.41
CA THR A 376 7.55 -28.23 12.01
C THR A 376 7.84 -28.21 10.50
N SER A 377 8.84 -28.97 10.05
CA SER A 377 9.17 -29.08 8.62
C SER A 377 8.03 -29.65 7.76
N LYS A 378 7.13 -30.45 8.35
CA LYS A 378 5.93 -30.95 7.68
C LYS A 378 4.88 -29.84 7.56
N GLN A 379 4.57 -29.15 8.66
CA GLN A 379 3.63 -28.03 8.66
C GLN A 379 4.06 -26.91 7.71
N ARG A 380 5.36 -26.57 7.69
CA ARG A 380 5.91 -25.57 6.76
C ARG A 380 5.67 -25.94 5.30
N ARG A 381 5.92 -27.21 4.92
CA ARG A 381 5.68 -27.70 3.55
C ARG A 381 4.19 -27.64 3.19
N GLU A 382 3.32 -28.06 4.09
CA GLU A 382 1.86 -27.97 3.86
C GLU A 382 1.39 -26.51 3.76
N LYS A 383 1.90 -25.62 4.61
CA LYS A 383 1.60 -24.19 4.58
C LYS A 383 2.09 -23.55 3.28
N GLU A 384 3.28 -23.89 2.81
CA GLU A 384 3.80 -23.42 1.52
C GLU A 384 2.89 -23.85 0.37
N ILE A 385 2.46 -25.12 0.34
CA ILE A 385 1.51 -25.60 -0.68
C ILE A 385 0.17 -24.85 -0.58
N ARG A 386 -0.38 -24.67 0.63
CA ARG A 386 -1.64 -23.95 0.84
C ARG A 386 -1.54 -22.49 0.38
N SER A 387 -0.51 -21.77 0.83
CA SER A 387 -0.29 -20.37 0.43
C SER A 387 -0.10 -20.21 -1.09
N LEU A 388 0.50 -21.20 -1.77
CA LEU A 388 0.60 -21.20 -3.23
C LEU A 388 -0.75 -21.46 -3.91
N LEU A 389 -1.60 -22.33 -3.36
CA LEU A 389 -2.95 -22.59 -3.88
C LEU A 389 -3.89 -21.40 -3.65
N ASP A 390 -3.76 -20.74 -2.50
CA ASP A 390 -4.56 -19.57 -2.10
C ASP A 390 -3.97 -18.24 -2.60
N LYS A 391 -2.92 -18.30 -3.43
CA LYS A 391 -2.24 -17.14 -3.98
C LYS A 391 -3.23 -16.21 -4.69
N LEU A 392 -3.28 -14.96 -4.24
CA LEU A 392 -4.13 -13.96 -4.83
C LEU A 392 -3.49 -13.36 -6.09
N PRO A 393 -4.26 -13.17 -7.19
CA PRO A 393 -3.72 -12.54 -8.39
C PRO A 393 -3.34 -11.08 -8.13
N PRO A 394 -2.40 -10.50 -8.89
CA PRO A 394 -1.95 -9.12 -8.69
C PRO A 394 -3.07 -8.08 -8.89
N GLU A 395 -4.12 -8.41 -9.65
CA GLU A 395 -5.23 -7.52 -9.96
C GLU A 395 -6.16 -7.23 -8.77
N THR A 396 -6.11 -8.06 -7.72
CA THR A 396 -6.94 -7.86 -6.52
C THR A 396 -6.40 -6.76 -5.61
N ILE A 397 -5.19 -6.24 -5.86
CA ILE A 397 -4.59 -5.18 -5.05
C ILE A 397 -5.30 -3.85 -5.32
N MET A 398 -6.03 -3.36 -4.32
CA MET A 398 -6.81 -2.12 -4.36
C MET A 398 -6.66 -1.36 -3.03
N LEU A 399 -7.10 -0.08 -2.97
CA LEU A 399 -7.08 0.67 -1.71
C LEU A 399 -7.96 0.02 -0.63
N ASP A 400 -9.16 -0.41 -1.01
CA ASP A 400 -10.11 -1.08 -0.13
C ASP A 400 -10.38 -2.50 -0.64
N PRO A 401 -9.85 -3.54 0.04
CA PRO A 401 -10.07 -4.95 -0.35
C PRO A 401 -11.54 -5.36 -0.29
N SER A 402 -12.33 -4.80 0.63
CA SER A 402 -13.76 -5.11 0.81
C SER A 402 -14.64 -4.74 -0.40
N LYS A 403 -14.11 -4.03 -1.39
CA LYS A 403 -14.83 -3.72 -2.63
C LYS A 403 -14.84 -4.89 -3.61
N ILE A 404 -14.00 -5.91 -3.41
CA ILE A 404 -13.99 -7.13 -4.21
C ILE A 404 -15.32 -7.86 -3.98
N GLY A 405 -16.05 -8.15 -5.06
CA GLY A 405 -17.40 -8.73 -5.01
C GLY A 405 -18.54 -7.71 -5.10
N THR A 406 -18.26 -6.41 -4.97
CA THR A 406 -19.29 -5.39 -5.19
C THR A 406 -19.60 -5.21 -6.68
N VAL A 407 -20.89 -5.08 -7.00
CA VAL A 407 -21.32 -4.83 -8.37
C VAL A 407 -21.01 -3.37 -8.72
N LYS A 408 -20.32 -3.15 -9.84
CA LYS A 408 -20.14 -1.78 -10.34
C LYS A 408 -21.52 -1.20 -10.62
N PRO A 409 -21.88 -0.02 -10.08
CA PRO A 409 -23.10 0.64 -10.50
C PRO A 409 -23.01 0.76 -12.02
N THR A 410 -24.05 0.28 -12.71
CA THR A 410 -24.14 0.41 -14.16
C THR A 410 -23.85 1.87 -14.48
N LYS A 411 -22.76 2.13 -15.22
CA LYS A 411 -22.53 3.47 -15.74
C LYS A 411 -23.82 3.82 -16.47
N LYS A 412 -24.52 4.89 -16.04
CA LYS A 412 -25.69 5.43 -16.75
C LYS A 412 -25.37 5.32 -18.23
N GLU A 413 -26.11 4.45 -18.94
CA GLU A 413 -25.87 4.23 -20.35
C GLU A 413 -25.82 5.61 -21.00
N LYS A 414 -24.85 5.84 -21.90
CA LYS A 414 -24.82 7.09 -22.66
C LYS A 414 -26.23 7.24 -23.23
N PRO A 415 -26.94 8.36 -22.98
CA PRO A 415 -28.32 8.49 -23.40
C PRO A 415 -28.39 8.15 -24.90
N THR A 416 -29.31 7.25 -25.24
CA THR A 416 -29.64 6.90 -26.61
C THR A 416 -29.97 8.20 -27.37
N LYS A 417 -29.94 8.18 -28.72
CA LYS A 417 -30.15 9.40 -29.52
C LYS A 417 -31.39 10.19 -29.10
N HIS A 418 -32.47 9.50 -28.72
CA HIS A 418 -33.68 10.13 -28.15
C HIS A 418 -33.47 10.73 -26.75
N GLY A 419 -32.78 10.05 -25.83
CA GLY A 419 -32.49 10.63 -24.51
C GLY A 419 -31.65 11.91 -24.59
N LYS A 420 -30.78 12.06 -25.60
CA LYS A 420 -30.06 13.32 -25.85
C LYS A 420 -30.98 14.42 -26.41
N GLU A 421 -31.96 14.06 -27.23
CA GLU A 421 -32.95 14.99 -27.78
C GLU A 421 -33.88 15.50 -26.68
N ASP A 422 -34.32 14.63 -25.76
CA ASP A 422 -35.13 14.98 -24.61
C ASP A 422 -34.37 15.87 -23.61
N GLU A 423 -33.08 15.59 -23.33
CA GLU A 423 -32.24 16.46 -22.51
C GLU A 423 -32.05 17.86 -23.14
N ILE A 424 -32.01 17.94 -24.47
CA ILE A 424 -31.94 19.21 -25.21
C ILE A 424 -33.26 19.97 -25.10
N GLU A 425 -34.39 19.30 -25.24
CA GLU A 425 -35.71 19.92 -25.07
C GLU A 425 -35.90 20.43 -23.65
N VAL A 426 -35.51 19.64 -22.64
CA VAL A 426 -35.55 20.04 -21.24
C VAL A 426 -34.62 21.22 -20.97
N ALA A 427 -33.41 21.26 -21.54
CA ALA A 427 -32.50 22.41 -21.40
C ALA A 427 -33.00 23.67 -22.12
N ILE A 428 -33.67 23.52 -23.27
CA ILE A 428 -34.33 24.61 -24.00
C ILE A 428 -35.52 25.14 -23.18
N GLU A 429 -36.30 24.25 -22.57
CA GLU A 429 -37.47 24.64 -21.76
C GLU A 429 -37.04 25.31 -20.45
N ALA A 430 -35.97 24.81 -19.81
CA ALA A 430 -35.35 25.44 -18.66
C ALA A 430 -34.83 26.85 -18.98
N THR A 431 -34.19 27.05 -20.14
CA THR A 431 -33.71 28.38 -20.56
C THR A 431 -34.83 29.33 -20.97
N LYS A 432 -35.95 28.84 -21.50
CA LYS A 432 -37.18 29.64 -21.71
C LYS A 432 -37.80 30.10 -20.40
N GLY A 433 -37.72 29.26 -19.35
CA GLY A 433 -38.25 29.50 -18.00
C GLY A 433 -37.49 30.53 -17.16
N ILE A 434 -36.26 30.92 -17.55
CA ILE A 434 -35.46 31.90 -16.80
C ILE A 434 -36.08 33.31 -16.90
N LYS A 435 -36.64 33.80 -15.79
CA LYS A 435 -37.12 35.19 -15.66
C LYS A 435 -35.93 36.16 -15.63
N LEU A 436 -35.75 36.92 -16.71
CA LEU A 436 -34.72 37.96 -16.81
C LEU A 436 -35.07 39.15 -15.88
N LYS A 437 -34.14 39.52 -14.98
CA LYS A 437 -34.30 40.69 -14.08
C LYS A 437 -34.57 41.98 -14.87
N ASN A 438 -35.58 42.75 -14.47
CA ASN A 438 -35.92 44.04 -15.07
C ASN A 438 -34.78 45.05 -14.81
N LYS A 439 -34.14 45.57 -15.86
CA LYS A 439 -33.14 46.66 -15.75
C LYS A 439 -33.77 48.03 -16.04
N THR A 440 -33.15 49.12 -15.59
CA THR A 440 -33.66 50.50 -15.69
C THR A 440 -33.85 51.00 -17.15
N LYS A 441 -34.64 52.09 -17.29
CA LYS A 441 -35.25 52.62 -18.54
C LYS A 441 -34.28 52.64 -19.74
N GLY A 442 -34.73 52.07 -20.86
CA GLY A 442 -33.99 52.03 -22.15
C GLY A 442 -33.40 50.67 -22.52
N ARG A 443 -33.03 49.83 -21.53
CA ARG A 443 -32.46 48.47 -21.76
C ARG A 443 -33.50 47.33 -21.73
N ASN A 444 -34.77 47.64 -21.44
CA ASN A 444 -35.88 46.68 -21.38
C ASN A 444 -36.81 46.69 -22.61
N LYS A 445 -36.35 47.15 -23.79
CA LYS A 445 -37.18 47.08 -25.01
C LYS A 445 -37.56 45.61 -25.31
N PRO A 446 -38.83 45.29 -25.61
CA PRO A 446 -39.30 43.93 -25.85
C PRO A 446 -38.46 43.16 -26.89
N GLY A 447 -38.11 43.82 -28.00
CA GLY A 447 -37.28 43.22 -29.06
C GLY A 447 -35.89 42.77 -28.59
N LYS A 448 -35.23 43.54 -27.71
CA LYS A 448 -33.90 43.16 -27.17
C LYS A 448 -33.95 42.00 -26.18
N ARG A 449 -35.11 41.76 -25.54
CA ARG A 449 -35.31 40.59 -24.66
C ARG A 449 -35.51 39.32 -25.47
N ILE A 450 -36.27 39.41 -26.57
CA ILE A 450 -36.50 38.30 -27.50
C ILE A 450 -35.17 37.89 -28.14
N GLN A 451 -34.39 38.87 -28.63
CA GLN A 451 -33.08 38.62 -29.24
C GLN A 451 -32.11 37.92 -28.28
N LYS A 452 -32.03 38.36 -27.01
CA LYS A 452 -31.19 37.69 -25.99
C LYS A 452 -31.66 36.28 -25.62
N LYS A 453 -32.98 36.04 -25.60
CA LYS A 453 -33.52 34.68 -25.41
C LYS A 453 -33.13 33.77 -26.59
N GLN A 454 -33.25 34.27 -27.82
CA GLN A 454 -32.83 33.53 -29.02
C GLN A 454 -31.32 33.25 -29.04
N GLU A 455 -30.49 34.22 -28.66
CA GLU A 455 -29.04 34.03 -28.52
C GLU A 455 -28.66 33.02 -27.44
N ALA A 456 -29.35 33.03 -26.29
CA ALA A 456 -29.13 32.04 -25.23
C ALA A 456 -29.52 30.62 -25.68
N ILE A 457 -30.66 30.48 -26.36
CA ILE A 457 -31.10 29.21 -26.96
C ILE A 457 -30.10 28.74 -28.03
N ALA A 458 -29.61 29.64 -28.88
CA ALA A 458 -28.61 29.33 -29.89
C ALA A 458 -27.28 28.88 -29.26
N ARG A 459 -26.87 29.48 -28.13
CA ARG A 459 -25.65 29.12 -27.41
C ARG A 459 -25.72 27.71 -26.80
N VAL A 460 -26.90 27.29 -26.33
CA VAL A 460 -27.12 25.91 -25.84
C VAL A 460 -27.14 24.91 -26.99
N LYS A 461 -27.66 25.28 -28.17
CA LYS A 461 -27.71 24.41 -29.35
C LYS A 461 -26.36 24.24 -30.08
N ARG A 462 -25.45 25.23 -30.02
CA ARG A 462 -24.17 25.27 -30.75
C ARG A 462 -23.26 24.05 -30.54
N PRO A 463 -22.93 23.62 -29.31
CA PRO A 463 -22.00 22.50 -29.07
C PRO A 463 -22.52 21.19 -29.66
N TYR A 464 -23.84 21.02 -29.68
CA TYR A 464 -24.48 19.83 -30.22
C TYR A 464 -24.52 19.85 -31.75
N LEU A 465 -24.74 21.01 -32.36
CA LEU A 465 -24.64 21.18 -33.81
C LEU A 465 -23.22 20.87 -34.30
N GLU A 466 -22.20 21.33 -33.58
CA GLU A 466 -20.79 21.03 -33.87
C GLU A 466 -20.48 19.53 -33.75
N GLN A 467 -21.04 18.85 -32.75
CA GLN A 467 -20.92 17.39 -32.61
C GLN A 467 -21.63 16.64 -33.75
N LYS A 468 -22.84 17.07 -34.16
CA LYS A 468 -23.55 16.48 -35.32
C LYS A 468 -22.75 16.66 -36.61
N ILE A 469 -22.21 17.85 -36.85
CA ILE A 469 -21.37 18.13 -38.02
C ILE A 469 -20.11 17.25 -38.01
N GLN A 470 -19.46 17.08 -36.85
CA GLN A 470 -18.29 16.19 -36.74
C GLN A 470 -18.64 14.71 -36.97
N GLU A 471 -19.79 14.23 -36.47
CA GLU A 471 -20.26 12.87 -36.72
C GLU A 471 -20.62 12.65 -38.19
N GLU A 472 -21.25 13.63 -38.86
CA GLU A 472 -21.54 13.61 -40.29
C GLU A 472 -20.27 13.68 -41.16
N ASP A 473 -19.27 14.46 -40.77
CA ASP A 473 -18.00 14.53 -41.47
C ASP A 473 -17.20 13.22 -41.32
N LEU A 474 -17.28 12.58 -40.15
CA LEU A 474 -16.68 11.26 -39.91
C LEU A 474 -17.40 10.16 -40.68
N SER A 475 -18.72 10.20 -40.79
CA SER A 475 -19.49 9.23 -41.58
C SER A 475 -19.26 9.42 -43.08
N ARG A 476 -19.22 10.66 -43.57
CA ARG A 476 -18.83 10.99 -44.96
C ARG A 476 -17.41 10.56 -45.27
N LYS A 477 -16.46 10.74 -44.35
CA LYS A 477 -15.08 10.24 -44.52
C LYS A 477 -15.02 8.71 -44.58
N LYS A 478 -15.83 8.00 -43.78
CA LYS A 478 -15.94 6.53 -43.85
C LYS A 478 -16.57 6.04 -45.16
N GLN A 479 -17.62 6.72 -45.64
CA GLN A 479 -18.25 6.41 -46.94
C GLN A 479 -17.30 6.67 -48.12
N LYS A 480 -16.51 7.74 -48.07
CA LYS A 480 -15.46 8.04 -49.07
C LYS A 480 -14.28 7.06 -49.07
N ILE A 481 -14.11 6.25 -48.01
CA ILE A 481 -13.09 5.21 -47.95
C ILE A 481 -13.64 3.88 -48.51
N SER A 482 -14.95 3.64 -48.44
CA SER A 482 -15.59 2.44 -49.02
C SER A 482 -15.91 2.57 -50.51
N GLU A 483 -16.16 3.78 -51.01
CA GLU A 483 -16.31 4.04 -52.44
C GLU A 483 -14.93 4.38 -53.02
N GLY A 484 -14.37 3.49 -53.83
CA GLY A 484 -13.18 3.78 -54.62
C GLY A 484 -13.39 5.06 -55.42
N ILE A 485 -12.52 6.04 -55.26
CA ILE A 485 -12.63 7.36 -55.88
C ILE A 485 -12.50 7.21 -57.40
N GLU A 486 -13.62 7.08 -58.11
CA GLU A 486 -13.65 7.33 -59.55
C GLU A 486 -13.62 8.84 -59.78
N LEU A 487 -12.48 9.31 -60.32
CA LEU A 487 -12.34 10.69 -60.76
C LEU A 487 -13.38 10.99 -61.85
N PRO A 488 -14.02 12.18 -61.86
CA PRO A 488 -14.88 12.62 -62.95
C PRO A 488 -14.18 12.48 -64.30
N LYS A 489 -14.89 12.06 -65.36
CA LYS A 489 -14.35 11.79 -66.72
C LYS A 489 -13.40 12.88 -67.24
N SER A 490 -13.64 14.15 -66.92
CA SER A 490 -12.80 15.29 -67.31
C SER A 490 -11.41 15.31 -66.65
N LEU A 491 -11.29 14.75 -65.44
CA LEU A 491 -10.07 14.73 -64.63
C LEU A 491 -9.28 13.43 -64.78
N GLN A 492 -9.87 12.39 -65.38
CA GLN A 492 -9.18 11.12 -65.65
C GLN A 492 -7.96 11.30 -66.58
N ARG A 493 -7.94 12.32 -67.45
CA ARG A 493 -6.78 12.60 -68.33
C ARG A 493 -5.52 13.07 -67.58
N PHE A 494 -5.67 13.53 -66.35
CA PHE A 494 -4.57 14.04 -65.52
C PHE A 494 -4.09 13.02 -64.48
N ALA A 495 -4.77 11.88 -64.34
CA ALA A 495 -4.35 10.81 -63.47
C ALA A 495 -3.17 10.05 -64.11
N ARG A 496 -1.95 10.28 -63.60
CA ARG A 496 -0.81 9.43 -63.94
C ARG A 496 -1.09 8.00 -63.48
N LYS A 497 -1.07 7.03 -64.42
CA LYS A 497 -1.11 5.60 -64.11
C LYS A 497 0.04 5.28 -63.13
N LYS A 498 -0.29 4.87 -61.90
CA LYS A 498 0.68 4.19 -61.03
C LYS A 498 0.97 2.82 -61.65
N ALA A 499 2.24 2.56 -61.95
CA ALA A 499 2.70 1.23 -62.32
C ALA A 499 2.49 0.30 -61.11
N SER A 500 1.83 -0.84 -61.34
CA SER A 500 1.65 -1.89 -60.36
C SER A 500 2.96 -2.68 -60.21
N SER A 501 3.58 -2.58 -59.04
CA SER A 501 4.54 -3.54 -58.50
C SER A 501 3.98 -4.06 -57.19
#